data_AF-A0A7C9JWR1-F1
#
_entry.id   AF-A0A7C9JWR1-F1
#
_cell.length_a   1.000
_cell.length_b   1.000
_cell.length_c   1.000
_cell.angle_alpha   90.00
_cell.angle_beta   90.00
_cell.angle_gamma   90.00
#
_symmetry.space_group_name_H-M   'P 1'
#
loop_
_entity.id
_entity.type
_entity.pdbx_description
1 polymer ?
#
loop_
_entity_poly.entity_id
_entity_poly.type
_entity_poly.pdbx_seq_one_letter_code
_entity_poly.pdbx_strand_id
1 'polypeptide(L)'
;MSYFTQTPITCSVYVLLLVTSLLGGCGEFAYKRGASSSDLEAAKKACREQEPDAAAVKKCLADHGWVVQNLGQLESMDADPVVEASVIPSDRRIENAAAPSPVKPGVEDPVPAASVKRSPALLDTFQVSSWWKAGSGAENLKADTEACVARLGEPHQPSSQTQTATRGLLLCMKERGWSGLRAK
;
A
#
# COMPACT_ATOMS: atom_id res chain seq x y z
N MET A 1 -65.77 -4.84 15.80
CA MET A 1 -64.30 -4.94 15.90
C MET A 1 -63.75 -5.04 14.50
N SER A 2 -63.27 -3.94 13.94
CA SER A 2 -62.67 -3.90 12.61
C SER A 2 -61.22 -3.45 12.79
N TYR A 3 -60.28 -4.38 12.66
CA TYR A 3 -58.85 -4.12 12.76
C TYR A 3 -58.35 -3.62 11.40
N PHE A 4 -57.86 -2.37 11.37
CA PHE A 4 -57.09 -1.84 10.25
C PHE A 4 -55.66 -2.41 10.33
N THR A 5 -55.29 -3.25 9.38
CA THR A 5 -53.92 -3.74 9.22
C THR A 5 -53.10 -2.72 8.44
N GLN A 6 -52.14 -2.11 9.12
CA GLN A 6 -51.17 -1.15 8.57
C GLN A 6 -50.12 -1.89 7.75
N THR A 7 -49.96 -1.50 6.48
CA THR A 7 -49.12 -2.15 5.47
C THR A 7 -47.61 -1.88 5.67
N PRO A 8 -46.73 -2.87 5.41
CA PRO A 8 -45.28 -2.76 5.59
C PRO A 8 -44.56 -2.21 4.34
N ILE A 9 -44.88 -0.99 3.91
CA ILE A 9 -44.28 -0.42 2.67
C ILE A 9 -42.92 0.27 2.96
N THR A 10 -42.72 0.75 4.20
CA THR A 10 -41.53 1.52 4.60
C THR A 10 -40.24 0.71 4.73
N CYS A 11 -40.31 -0.57 5.13
CA CYS A 11 -39.12 -1.42 5.19
C CYS A 11 -38.53 -1.75 3.81
N SER A 12 -39.39 -1.92 2.79
CA SER A 12 -38.95 -2.32 1.45
C SER A 12 -38.10 -1.24 0.77
N VAL A 13 -38.48 0.03 0.94
CA VAL A 13 -37.74 1.17 0.35
C VAL A 13 -36.39 1.37 1.05
N TYR A 14 -36.33 1.16 2.36
CA TYR A 14 -35.09 1.29 3.13
C TYR A 14 -34.09 0.18 2.81
N VAL A 15 -34.57 -1.05 2.61
CA VAL A 15 -33.74 -2.18 2.14
C VAL A 15 -33.24 -1.94 0.71
N LEU A 16 -34.07 -1.41 -0.19
CA LEU A 16 -33.65 -1.04 -1.55
C LEU A 16 -32.60 0.08 -1.58
N LEU A 17 -32.70 1.08 -0.70
CA LEU A 17 -31.70 2.16 -0.55
C LEU A 17 -30.38 1.71 0.09
N LEU A 18 -30.43 0.75 1.02
CA LEU A 18 -29.23 0.17 1.63
C LEU A 18 -28.47 -0.70 0.62
N VAL A 19 -29.18 -1.49 -0.19
CA VAL A 19 -28.55 -2.35 -1.22
C VAL A 19 -27.85 -1.51 -2.29
N THR A 20 -28.42 -0.41 -2.77
CA THR A 20 -27.75 0.44 -3.78
C THR A 20 -26.49 1.12 -3.27
N SER A 21 -26.40 1.40 -1.96
CA SER A 21 -25.23 2.02 -1.34
C SER A 21 -24.03 1.06 -1.24
N LEU A 22 -24.28 -0.25 -1.17
CA LEU A 22 -23.24 -1.29 -1.04
C LEU A 22 -22.58 -1.67 -2.37
N LEU A 23 -23.17 -1.31 -3.52
CA LEU A 23 -22.59 -1.59 -4.84
C LEU A 23 -21.61 -0.48 -5.33
N GLY A 24 -21.46 0.62 -4.59
CA GLY A 24 -20.69 1.80 -5.01
C GLY A 24 -19.20 1.79 -4.71
N GLY A 25 -18.55 0.64 -4.52
CA GLY A 25 -17.26 0.59 -3.82
C GLY A 25 -16.20 -0.38 -4.31
N CYS A 26 -16.18 -0.82 -5.57
CA CYS A 26 -14.97 -1.43 -6.15
C CYS A 26 -14.27 -0.39 -7.03
N GLY A 27 -13.45 0.45 -6.39
CA GLY A 27 -12.75 1.55 -7.06
C GLY A 27 -11.66 1.03 -8.00
N GLU A 28 -12.01 0.75 -9.24
CA GLU A 28 -11.02 0.60 -10.31
C GLU A 28 -10.68 2.00 -10.85
N PHE A 29 -9.40 2.38 -10.74
CA PHE A 29 -8.87 3.63 -11.26
C PHE A 29 -8.08 3.36 -12.53
N ALA A 30 -8.45 4.01 -13.62
CA ALA A 30 -7.76 3.89 -14.90
C ALA A 30 -7.27 5.27 -15.38
N TYR A 31 -6.01 5.38 -15.80
CA TYR A 31 -5.40 6.64 -16.20
C TYR A 31 -4.58 6.53 -17.48
N LYS A 32 -4.65 7.56 -18.33
CA LYS A 32 -3.83 7.72 -19.53
C LYS A 32 -3.38 9.17 -19.62
N ARG A 33 -2.09 9.43 -19.91
CA ARG A 33 -1.56 10.81 -19.96
C ARG A 33 -2.28 11.61 -21.05
N GLY A 34 -2.78 12.78 -20.69
CA GLY A 34 -3.51 13.67 -21.60
C GLY A 34 -4.97 13.27 -21.85
N ALA A 35 -5.47 12.20 -21.23
CA ALA A 35 -6.87 11.80 -21.31
C ALA A 35 -7.66 12.36 -20.11
N SER A 36 -8.88 12.80 -20.39
CA SER A 36 -9.85 13.30 -19.42
C SER A 36 -10.73 12.18 -18.84
N SER A 37 -11.56 12.51 -17.85
CA SER A 37 -12.54 11.58 -17.30
C SER A 37 -13.57 11.12 -18.35
N SER A 38 -13.98 11.99 -19.27
CA SER A 38 -14.88 11.62 -20.37
C SER A 38 -14.24 10.63 -21.33
N ASP A 39 -12.93 10.72 -21.58
CA ASP A 39 -12.22 9.77 -22.43
C ASP A 39 -12.19 8.38 -21.79
N LEU A 40 -12.04 8.33 -20.46
CA LEU A 40 -12.07 7.07 -19.72
C LEU A 40 -13.43 6.40 -19.80
N GLU A 41 -14.51 7.15 -19.57
CA GLU A 41 -15.87 6.60 -19.61
C GLU A 41 -16.23 6.13 -21.02
N ALA A 42 -15.82 6.87 -22.06
CA ALA A 42 -15.96 6.44 -23.45
C ALA A 42 -15.18 5.14 -23.74
N ALA A 43 -13.95 5.04 -23.28
CA ALA A 43 -13.12 3.85 -23.46
C ALA A 43 -13.68 2.63 -22.70
N LYS A 44 -14.13 2.80 -21.45
CA LYS A 44 -14.80 1.76 -20.67
C LYS A 44 -16.04 1.24 -21.39
N LYS A 45 -16.86 2.14 -21.93
CA LYS A 45 -18.06 1.77 -22.69
C LYS A 45 -17.70 0.96 -23.93
N ALA A 46 -16.74 1.43 -24.73
CA ALA A 46 -16.28 0.72 -25.93
C ALA A 46 -15.71 -0.68 -25.62
N CYS A 47 -14.99 -0.83 -24.50
CA CYS A 47 -14.48 -2.12 -24.06
C CYS A 47 -15.58 -3.06 -23.54
N ARG A 48 -16.57 -2.53 -22.80
CA ARG A 48 -17.72 -3.31 -22.30
C ARG A 48 -18.65 -3.80 -23.42
N GLU A 49 -18.73 -3.08 -24.52
CA GLU A 49 -19.50 -3.48 -25.70
C GLU A 49 -18.86 -4.67 -26.42
N GLN A 50 -17.54 -4.87 -26.29
CA GLN A 50 -16.86 -6.04 -26.84
C GLN A 50 -17.01 -7.24 -25.92
N GLU A 51 -16.66 -7.08 -24.64
CA GLU A 51 -16.78 -8.13 -23.63
C GLU A 51 -17.19 -7.50 -22.29
N PRO A 52 -18.31 -7.92 -21.68
CA PRO A 52 -18.79 -7.32 -20.44
C PRO A 52 -18.03 -7.80 -19.20
N ASP A 53 -17.18 -8.83 -19.33
CA ASP A 53 -16.35 -9.35 -18.24
C ASP A 53 -15.34 -8.31 -17.75
N ALA A 54 -15.22 -8.14 -16.42
CA ALA A 54 -14.38 -7.11 -15.83
C ALA A 54 -12.88 -7.30 -16.17
N ALA A 55 -12.40 -8.54 -16.24
CA ALA A 55 -11.01 -8.80 -16.61
C ALA A 55 -10.78 -8.54 -18.11
N ALA A 56 -11.75 -8.86 -18.96
CA ALA A 56 -11.72 -8.54 -20.39
C ALA A 56 -11.74 -7.02 -20.64
N VAL A 57 -12.58 -6.27 -19.93
CA VAL A 57 -12.62 -4.79 -20.00
C VAL A 57 -11.29 -4.20 -19.57
N LYS A 58 -10.71 -4.68 -18.47
CA LYS A 58 -9.39 -4.24 -18.00
C LYS A 58 -8.30 -4.49 -19.04
N LYS A 59 -8.30 -5.68 -19.66
CA LYS A 59 -7.35 -6.03 -20.71
C LYS A 59 -7.51 -5.10 -21.91
N CYS A 60 -8.74 -4.86 -22.37
CA CYS A 60 -9.03 -3.92 -23.45
C CYS A 60 -8.52 -2.51 -23.13
N LEU A 61 -8.81 -1.98 -21.93
CA LEU A 61 -8.30 -0.68 -21.50
C LEU A 61 -6.76 -0.63 -21.51
N ALA A 62 -6.09 -1.67 -20.98
CA ALA A 62 -4.64 -1.78 -21.00
C ALA A 62 -4.07 -1.82 -22.42
N ASP A 63 -4.68 -2.58 -23.32
CA ASP A 63 -4.30 -2.68 -24.74
C ASP A 63 -4.49 -1.32 -25.46
N HIS A 64 -5.42 -0.48 -25.00
CA HIS A 64 -5.62 0.90 -25.46
C HIS A 64 -4.76 1.95 -24.73
N GLY A 65 -3.79 1.53 -23.92
CA GLY A 65 -2.80 2.37 -23.25
C GLY A 65 -3.30 3.03 -21.96
N TRP A 66 -4.36 2.52 -21.35
CA TRP A 66 -4.80 2.92 -20.01
C TRP A 66 -4.08 2.12 -18.93
N VAL A 67 -3.59 2.80 -17.91
CA VAL A 67 -3.03 2.18 -16.70
C VAL A 67 -4.18 1.93 -15.72
N VAL A 68 -4.57 0.67 -15.54
CA VAL A 68 -5.73 0.26 -14.71
C VAL A 68 -5.26 -0.33 -13.38
N GLN A 69 -5.50 0.38 -12.29
CA GLN A 69 -5.24 -0.03 -10.92
C GLN A 69 -6.54 -0.38 -10.20
N ASN A 70 -6.59 -1.55 -9.58
CA ASN A 70 -7.76 -1.99 -8.83
C ASN A 70 -7.53 -1.70 -7.34
N LEU A 71 -8.21 -0.70 -6.79
CA LEU A 71 -8.04 -0.29 -5.39
C LEU A 71 -8.64 -1.31 -4.42
N GLY A 72 -9.52 -2.21 -4.89
CA GLY A 72 -10.05 -3.32 -4.10
C GLY A 72 -9.05 -4.48 -3.90
N GLN A 73 -8.01 -4.57 -4.73
CA GLN A 73 -6.98 -5.61 -4.62
C GLN A 73 -5.84 -5.22 -3.65
N LEU A 74 -5.83 -3.98 -3.14
CA LEU A 74 -4.90 -3.56 -2.09
C LEU A 74 -5.13 -4.28 -0.75
N GLU A 75 -6.28 -4.92 -0.55
CA GLU A 75 -6.55 -5.72 0.67
C GLU A 75 -5.95 -7.14 0.63
N SER A 76 -5.36 -7.59 -0.49
CA SER A 76 -4.61 -8.85 -0.52
C SER A 76 -3.17 -8.63 -0.01
N MET A 77 -3.08 -8.29 1.28
CA MET A 77 -1.86 -7.93 1.98
C MET A 77 -1.07 -9.17 2.43
N ASP A 78 -0.31 -9.76 1.51
CA ASP A 78 0.94 -10.48 1.84
C ASP A 78 2.14 -9.49 1.79
N ALA A 79 1.86 -8.19 1.93
CA ALA A 79 2.86 -7.14 2.00
C ALA A 79 3.26 -6.89 3.45
N ASP A 80 4.57 -6.94 3.72
CA ASP A 80 5.13 -6.56 5.02
C ASP A 80 4.55 -5.19 5.44
N PRO A 81 3.86 -5.11 6.59
CA PRO A 81 3.21 -3.87 7.03
C PRO A 81 4.18 -2.70 7.22
N VAL A 82 5.49 -2.95 7.26
CA VAL A 82 6.55 -1.92 7.29
C VAL A 82 6.82 -1.31 5.91
N VAL A 83 6.56 -2.04 4.81
CA VAL A 83 6.72 -1.54 3.43
C VAL A 83 5.52 -0.68 3.02
N GLU A 84 4.30 -1.05 3.43
CA GLU A 84 3.08 -0.32 3.08
C GLU A 84 3.00 1.07 3.73
N ALA A 85 3.72 1.30 4.82
CA ALA A 85 3.62 2.56 5.57
C ALA A 85 4.36 3.75 4.92
N SER A 86 5.01 3.59 3.76
CA SER A 86 5.93 4.62 3.26
C SER A 86 6.05 4.84 1.75
N VAL A 87 5.34 4.15 0.85
CA VAL A 87 5.72 4.24 -0.57
C VAL A 87 4.52 4.53 -1.49
N ILE A 88 4.44 5.79 -1.95
CA ILE A 88 3.98 6.06 -3.32
C ILE A 88 4.95 5.29 -4.25
N PRO A 89 4.48 4.36 -5.11
CA PRO A 89 5.36 3.52 -5.92
C PRO A 89 6.22 4.37 -6.86
N SER A 90 7.53 4.41 -6.63
CA SER A 90 8.49 4.83 -7.65
C SER A 90 8.81 3.63 -8.52
N ASP A 91 8.03 3.46 -9.59
CA ASP A 91 8.41 2.65 -10.74
C ASP A 91 9.73 3.16 -11.31
N ARG A 92 10.83 2.45 -11.00
CA ARG A 92 11.97 2.12 -11.88
C ARG A 92 13.15 1.58 -11.08
N ARG A 93 13.17 0.26 -10.90
CA ARG A 93 14.42 -0.50 -10.78
C ARG A 93 15.04 -0.52 -12.17
N ILE A 94 16.09 0.26 -12.40
CA ILE A 94 17.00 0.03 -13.52
C ILE A 94 18.07 -0.94 -13.02
N GLU A 95 17.94 -2.18 -13.46
CA GLU A 95 19.06 -3.12 -13.52
C GLU A 95 20.09 -2.59 -14.54
N ASN A 96 21.36 -2.65 -14.14
CA ASN A 96 22.58 -2.62 -14.95
C ASN A 96 22.88 -1.40 -15.84
N ALA A 97 23.89 -0.64 -15.41
CA ALA A 97 24.94 -0.14 -16.30
C ALA A 97 26.30 -0.70 -15.85
N ALA A 98 26.77 -1.73 -16.56
CA ALA A 98 28.18 -2.16 -16.62
C ALA A 98 29.01 -1.10 -17.39
N ALA A 99 30.34 -0.96 -17.37
CA ALA A 99 31.52 -1.79 -17.00
C ALA A 99 32.75 -0.81 -16.92
N PRO A 100 34.06 -1.19 -16.90
CA PRO A 100 34.73 -2.48 -16.65
C PRO A 100 35.87 -2.41 -15.59
N SER A 101 36.42 -3.59 -15.21
CA SER A 101 37.55 -3.79 -14.28
C SER A 101 38.95 -3.42 -14.86
N PRO A 102 40.04 -3.49 -14.06
CA PRO A 102 40.79 -4.76 -14.02
C PRO A 102 41.31 -5.21 -12.63
N VAL A 103 40.96 -6.47 -12.31
CA VAL A 103 41.74 -7.58 -11.72
C VAL A 103 43.02 -7.28 -10.90
N LYS A 104 43.03 -7.76 -9.64
CA LYS A 104 44.14 -8.56 -9.08
C LYS A 104 43.58 -9.61 -8.08
N PRO A 105 44.09 -10.86 -8.04
CA PRO A 105 43.39 -12.02 -7.46
C PRO A 105 43.86 -12.38 -6.04
N GLY A 106 42.98 -13.01 -5.26
CA GLY A 106 43.35 -13.59 -3.95
C GLY A 106 42.16 -14.07 -3.11
N VAL A 107 41.53 -15.16 -3.57
CA VAL A 107 40.79 -16.22 -2.84
C VAL A 107 40.33 -15.90 -1.41
N GLU A 108 39.01 -15.79 -1.23
CA GLU A 108 38.22 -16.65 -0.33
C GLU A 108 36.73 -16.49 -0.69
N ASP A 109 36.19 -17.49 -1.40
CA ASP A 109 34.75 -17.72 -1.44
C ASP A 109 34.27 -18.10 -0.03
N PRO A 110 33.11 -17.60 0.38
CA PRO A 110 31.96 -18.49 0.24
C PRO A 110 30.87 -17.83 -0.61
N VAL A 111 30.52 -18.56 -1.68
CA VAL A 111 29.18 -18.74 -2.25
C VAL A 111 28.27 -17.50 -2.20
N PRO A 112 27.92 -16.88 -3.35
CA PRO A 112 26.89 -15.85 -3.37
C PRO A 112 25.59 -16.49 -2.91
N ALA A 113 25.16 -16.16 -1.69
CA ALA A 113 23.84 -16.48 -1.23
C ALA A 113 22.89 -15.82 -2.23
N ALA A 114 22.27 -16.67 -3.06
CA ALA A 114 21.10 -16.35 -3.84
C ALA A 114 20.19 -15.49 -2.97
N SER A 115 19.69 -14.41 -3.55
CA SER A 115 18.67 -13.54 -2.97
C SER A 115 17.39 -14.32 -2.73
N VAL A 116 17.38 -15.16 -1.70
CA VAL A 116 16.19 -15.61 -1.03
C VAL A 116 15.57 -14.34 -0.46
N LYS A 117 14.31 -14.07 -0.82
CA LYS A 117 13.49 -13.08 -0.13
C LYS A 117 13.41 -13.49 1.34
N ARG A 118 14.41 -13.13 2.13
CA ARG A 118 14.42 -13.35 3.57
C ARG A 118 13.36 -12.43 4.12
N SER A 119 12.38 -13.00 4.82
CA SER A 119 11.42 -12.21 5.59
C SER A 119 12.19 -11.29 6.52
N PRO A 120 11.91 -9.98 6.52
CA PRO A 120 12.68 -9.04 7.32
C PRO A 120 12.62 -9.39 8.82
N ALA A 121 13.78 -9.50 9.45
CA ALA A 121 13.89 -9.77 10.88
C ALA A 121 13.44 -8.54 11.69
N LEU A 122 13.02 -8.75 12.94
CA LEU A 122 12.57 -7.63 13.80
C LEU A 122 13.66 -6.57 14.06
N LEU A 123 14.93 -6.95 13.94
CA LEU A 123 16.09 -6.08 14.12
C LEU A 123 16.59 -5.45 12.81
N ASP A 124 15.95 -5.75 11.67
CA ASP A 124 16.33 -5.09 10.42
C ASP A 124 16.11 -3.58 10.56
N THR A 125 17.08 -2.81 10.12
CA THR A 125 17.09 -1.35 10.28
C THR A 125 16.64 -0.65 9.00
N PHE A 126 15.89 0.43 9.17
CA PHE A 126 15.37 1.26 8.09
C PHE A 126 15.62 2.72 8.42
N GLN A 127 16.03 3.49 7.42
CA GLN A 127 16.17 4.94 7.55
C GLN A 127 14.79 5.60 7.42
N VAL A 128 14.44 6.43 8.40
CA VAL A 128 13.16 7.14 8.50
C VAL A 128 13.42 8.64 8.63
N SER A 129 13.15 9.39 7.57
CA SER A 129 13.40 10.83 7.51
C SER A 129 12.36 11.67 8.25
N SER A 130 11.12 11.18 8.38
CA SER A 130 10.07 11.91 9.08
C SER A 130 8.99 10.98 9.64
N TRP A 131 8.29 11.46 10.66
CA TRP A 131 7.19 10.76 11.31
C TRP A 131 5.94 11.64 11.33
N TRP A 132 4.76 11.06 11.10
CA TRP A 132 3.48 11.75 11.25
C TRP A 132 2.42 10.86 11.90
N LYS A 133 1.55 11.53 12.64
CA LYS A 133 0.31 11.00 13.24
C LYS A 133 -0.64 12.18 13.41
N ALA A 134 -1.90 12.00 13.02
CA ALA A 134 -2.88 13.10 13.04
C ALA A 134 -3.01 13.69 14.46
N GLY A 135 -2.89 15.02 14.57
CA GLY A 135 -3.01 15.74 15.84
C GLY A 135 -1.88 15.47 16.85
N SER A 136 -0.77 14.85 16.44
CA SER A 136 0.37 14.54 17.32
C SER A 136 1.66 15.26 16.85
N GLY A 137 2.46 15.71 17.83
CA GLY A 137 3.73 16.40 17.60
C GLY A 137 4.94 15.64 18.16
N ALA A 138 6.08 16.33 18.23
CA ALA A 138 7.36 15.75 18.64
C ALA A 138 7.35 15.15 20.06
N GLU A 139 6.66 15.75 21.02
CA GLU A 139 6.54 15.22 22.39
C GLU A 139 5.82 13.86 22.40
N ASN A 140 4.72 13.75 21.67
CA ASN A 140 3.99 12.49 21.52
C ASN A 140 4.82 11.44 20.79
N LEU A 141 5.59 11.85 19.77
CA LEU A 141 6.51 10.97 19.05
C LEU A 141 7.55 10.38 19.98
N LYS A 142 8.17 11.23 20.82
CA LYS A 142 9.15 10.80 21.81
C LYS A 142 8.54 9.83 22.81
N ALA A 143 7.40 10.18 23.41
CA ALA A 143 6.72 9.33 24.39
C ALA A 143 6.31 7.97 23.80
N ASP A 144 5.74 7.94 22.59
CA ASP A 144 5.36 6.69 21.92
C ASP A 144 6.60 5.85 21.53
N THR A 145 7.69 6.50 21.13
CA THR A 145 8.97 5.83 20.84
C THR A 145 9.54 5.17 22.09
N GLU A 146 9.62 5.91 23.21
CA GLU A 146 10.10 5.39 24.49
C GLU A 146 9.23 4.24 24.99
N ALA A 147 7.90 4.34 24.86
CA ALA A 147 6.99 3.27 25.22
C ALA A 147 7.16 2.02 24.35
N CYS A 148 7.47 2.20 23.06
CA CYS A 148 7.81 1.09 22.17
C CYS A 148 9.14 0.43 22.52
N VAL A 149 10.18 1.21 22.82
CA VAL A 149 11.48 0.69 23.25
C VAL A 149 11.35 -0.03 24.61
N ALA A 150 10.56 0.49 25.55
CA ALA A 150 10.30 -0.18 26.83
C ALA A 150 9.62 -1.54 26.66
N ARG A 151 8.75 -1.68 25.64
CA ARG A 151 8.08 -2.95 25.33
C ARG A 151 8.99 -3.95 24.62
N LEU A 152 9.84 -3.47 23.71
CA LEU A 152 10.63 -4.30 22.81
C LEU A 152 12.05 -4.58 23.33
N GLY A 153 12.55 -3.75 24.24
CA GLY A 153 13.90 -3.80 24.77
C GLY A 153 14.89 -2.88 24.03
N GLU A 154 16.06 -2.75 24.64
CA GLU A 154 17.17 -1.88 24.20
C GLU A 154 17.64 -2.09 22.73
N PRO A 155 17.64 -3.31 22.15
CA PRO A 155 18.02 -3.52 20.75
C PRO A 155 17.17 -2.77 19.73
N HIS A 156 15.98 -2.30 20.12
CA HIS A 156 15.06 -1.58 19.25
C HIS A 156 15.18 -0.05 19.36
N GLN A 157 16.14 0.47 20.13
CA GLN A 157 16.32 1.90 20.30
C GLN A 157 16.68 2.58 18.96
N PRO A 158 15.97 3.64 18.54
CA PRO A 158 16.28 4.33 17.30
C PRO A 158 17.55 5.16 17.44
N SER A 159 18.33 5.22 16.37
CA SER A 159 19.49 6.10 16.31
C SER A 159 19.09 7.46 15.74
N SER A 160 19.21 8.50 16.56
CA SER A 160 18.95 9.89 16.15
C SER A 160 20.01 10.41 15.17
N GLN A 161 21.23 9.88 15.22
CA GLN A 161 22.34 10.30 14.35
C GLN A 161 22.16 9.81 12.91
N THR A 162 21.69 8.57 12.75
CA THR A 162 21.51 7.93 11.44
C THR A 162 20.06 7.95 10.97
N GLN A 163 19.14 8.45 11.80
CA GLN A 163 17.70 8.42 11.56
C GLN A 163 17.19 7.01 11.26
N THR A 164 17.74 5.99 11.94
CA THR A 164 17.40 4.59 11.70
C THR A 164 16.53 4.01 12.81
N ALA A 165 15.50 3.26 12.42
CA ALA A 165 14.62 2.51 13.29
C ALA A 165 14.63 1.03 12.91
N THR A 166 14.47 0.15 13.90
CA THR A 166 14.32 -1.29 13.64
C THR A 166 12.91 -1.60 13.14
N ARG A 167 12.73 -2.75 12.48
CA ARG A 167 11.43 -3.26 12.05
C ARG A 167 10.45 -3.35 13.23
N GLY A 168 10.90 -3.90 14.35
CA GLY A 168 10.09 -4.02 15.56
C GLY A 168 9.58 -2.67 16.07
N LEU A 169 10.44 -1.65 16.07
CA LEU A 169 10.04 -0.30 16.44
C LEU A 169 9.01 0.26 15.44
N LEU A 170 9.23 0.09 14.14
CA LEU A 170 8.30 0.55 13.10
C LEU A 170 6.91 -0.07 13.24
N LEU A 171 6.85 -1.36 13.54
CA LEU A 171 5.59 -2.07 13.80
C LEU A 171 4.88 -1.54 15.04
N CYS A 172 5.61 -1.35 16.14
CA CYS A 172 5.04 -0.79 17.36
C CYS A 172 4.51 0.65 17.15
N MET A 173 5.28 1.47 16.43
CA MET A 173 4.87 2.84 16.10
C MET A 173 3.62 2.84 15.21
N LYS A 174 3.52 1.91 14.25
CA LYS A 174 2.34 1.72 13.40
C LYS A 174 1.09 1.33 14.20
N GLU A 175 1.21 0.41 15.17
CA GLU A 175 0.11 0.06 16.09
C GLU A 175 -0.41 1.28 16.86
N ARG A 176 0.47 2.26 17.11
CA ARG A 176 0.14 3.53 17.77
C ARG A 176 -0.36 4.61 16.81
N GLY A 177 -0.55 4.29 15.52
CA GLY A 177 -1.05 5.21 14.50
C GLY A 177 0.01 6.15 13.91
N TRP A 178 1.29 5.88 14.14
CA TRP A 178 2.37 6.60 13.48
C TRP A 178 2.69 6.02 12.11
N SER A 179 3.08 6.89 11.19
CA SER A 179 3.63 6.54 9.89
C SER A 179 4.99 7.20 9.72
N GLY A 180 5.94 6.47 9.15
CA GLY A 180 7.33 6.93 8.95
C GLY A 180 7.66 7.00 7.46
N LEU A 181 8.29 8.09 7.03
CA LEU A 181 8.72 8.29 5.65
C LEU A 181 10.13 7.76 5.53
N ARG A 182 10.33 6.80 4.66
CA ARG A 182 11.65 6.26 4.35
C ARG A 182 12.46 7.28 3.57
N ALA A 183 13.73 7.41 3.96
CA ALA A 183 14.69 8.12 3.14
C ALA A 183 14.90 7.36 1.82
N LYS A 184 15.21 8.12 0.76
CA LYS A 184 15.40 7.63 -0.61
C LYS A 184 16.79 7.04 -0.82
#